data_AF-A0A2M7UJF0-F1
#
_entry.id   AF-A0A2M7UJF0-F1
#
_cell.length_a   1.000
_cell.length_b   1.000
_cell.length_c   1.000
_cell.angle_alpha   90.00
_cell.angle_beta   90.00
_cell.angle_gamma   90.00
#
_symmetry.space_group_name_H-M   'P 1'
#
loop_
_entity.id
_entity.type
_entity.pdbx_description
1 polymer ?
#
loop_
_entity_poly.entity_id
_entity_poly.type
_entity_poly.pdbx_seq_one_letter_code
_entity_poly.pdbx_strand_id
1 'polypeptide(L)'
;MDFTDINSTRSISKIRKLVGAVVRRGGILIFNYKILFLSQGLSDYIIVHELCHLGEFNHSRKFWNLVAKTVPDYLKIKSELKKTGISFD
;
A
#
# COMPACT_ATOMS: atom_id res chain seq x y z
N MET A 1 -21.53 14.60 -36.13
CA MET A 1 -21.20 14.61 -34.69
C MET A 1 -19.73 14.91 -34.64
N ASP A 2 -19.41 16.16 -34.35
CA ASP A 2 -18.12 16.76 -34.63
C ASP A 2 -17.20 16.68 -33.40
N PHE A 3 -15.92 16.42 -33.67
CA PHE A 3 -14.84 16.34 -32.71
C PHE A 3 -14.11 17.69 -32.68
N THR A 4 -14.50 18.60 -31.80
CA THR A 4 -13.63 19.73 -31.42
C THR A 4 -13.98 20.29 -30.05
N ASP A 5 -12.91 20.56 -29.30
CA ASP A 5 -12.83 21.36 -28.08
C ASP A 5 -13.31 20.78 -26.75
N ILE A 6 -12.36 20.21 -26.00
CA ILE A 6 -11.92 20.76 -24.71
C ILE A 6 -10.40 20.54 -24.62
N ASN A 7 -9.65 21.49 -25.19
CA ASN A 7 -8.29 21.75 -24.75
C ASN A 7 -8.37 22.48 -23.40
N SER A 8 -8.34 21.75 -22.29
CA SER A 8 -7.97 22.32 -20.99
C SER A 8 -6.65 21.71 -20.55
N THR A 9 -5.58 22.37 -20.95
CA THR A 9 -4.21 22.14 -20.53
C THR A 9 -4.10 22.33 -19.01
N ARG A 10 -4.34 21.26 -18.25
CA ARG A 10 -3.85 21.16 -16.86
C ARG A 10 -2.75 20.12 -16.85
N SER A 11 -1.53 20.61 -16.64
CA SER A 11 -0.33 19.82 -16.39
C SER A 11 -0.68 18.53 -15.64
N ILE A 12 -0.47 17.38 -16.28
CA ILE A 12 -0.54 16.07 -15.62
C ILE A 12 0.78 15.91 -14.85
N SER A 13 0.99 16.80 -13.88
CA SER A 13 2.11 16.71 -12.94
C SER A 13 1.82 15.56 -11.99
N LYS A 14 2.30 14.37 -12.41
CA LYS A 14 2.66 13.25 -11.53
C LYS A 14 1.49 12.76 -10.68
N ILE A 15 0.68 11.84 -11.22
CA ILE A 15 -0.25 11.03 -10.42
C ILE A 15 0.59 10.31 -9.36
N ARG A 16 0.62 10.87 -8.14
CA ARG A 16 1.36 10.34 -7.01
C ARG A 16 0.70 9.00 -6.66
N LYS A 17 1.52 7.96 -6.68
CA LYS A 17 1.22 6.61 -6.18
C LYS A 17 0.61 6.72 -4.79
N LEU A 18 -0.71 6.75 -4.70
CA LEU A 18 -1.40 6.47 -3.45
C LEU A 18 -1.85 5.01 -3.51
N VAL A 19 -0.99 4.17 -2.95
CA VAL A 19 -1.36 2.86 -2.44
C VAL A 19 -0.79 2.83 -1.02
N GLY A 20 -1.63 2.50 -0.06
CA GLY A 20 -1.37 2.56 1.38
C GLY A 20 -2.72 2.47 2.09
N ALA A 21 -2.81 1.71 3.18
CA ALA A 21 -3.97 1.85 4.04
C ALA A 21 -3.75 3.05 4.97
N VAL A 22 -4.79 3.84 5.16
CA VAL A 22 -4.75 4.93 6.12
C VAL A 22 -5.39 4.42 7.40
N VAL A 23 -4.57 4.17 8.43
CA VAL A 23 -5.07 4.13 9.82
C VAL A 23 -5.39 5.57 10.22
N ARG A 24 -6.65 5.96 10.13
CA ARG A 24 -7.14 7.22 10.72
C ARG A 24 -7.71 6.93 12.11
N ARG A 25 -7.50 7.86 13.05
CA ARG A 25 -8.07 7.87 14.42
C ARG A 25 -9.45 7.19 14.44
N GLY A 26 -9.54 6.03 15.09
CA GLY A 26 -10.77 5.24 15.20
C GLY A 26 -10.69 3.75 14.81
N GLY A 27 -9.53 3.23 14.42
CA GLY A 27 -9.35 1.78 14.18
C GLY A 27 -9.90 1.26 12.86
N ILE A 28 -10.13 2.14 11.87
CA ILE A 28 -10.63 1.76 10.55
C ILE A 28 -9.43 1.51 9.62
N LEU A 29 -9.40 0.33 8.99
CA LEU A 29 -8.44 -0.05 7.95
C LEU A 29 -9.09 0.10 6.58
N ILE A 30 -8.48 0.89 5.69
CA ILE A 30 -9.01 1.14 4.34
C ILE A 30 -8.00 0.62 3.32
N PHE A 31 -8.37 -0.39 2.54
CA PHE A 31 -7.49 -0.98 1.53
C PHE A 31 -7.83 -0.47 0.13
N ASN A 32 -6.82 -0.35 -0.73
CA ASN A 32 -7.03 -0.08 -2.15
C ASN A 32 -7.48 -1.36 -2.86
N TYR A 33 -8.50 -1.27 -3.73
CA TYR A 33 -9.01 -2.42 -4.50
C TYR A 33 -7.93 -3.14 -5.33
N LYS A 34 -6.83 -2.46 -5.68
CA LYS A 34 -5.69 -3.04 -6.40
C LYS A 34 -5.05 -4.22 -5.67
N ILE A 35 -5.18 -4.30 -4.35
CA ILE A 35 -4.68 -5.41 -3.54
C ILE A 35 -5.41 -6.72 -3.90
N LEU A 36 -6.68 -6.66 -4.36
CA LEU A 36 -7.43 -7.84 -4.77
C LEU A 36 -6.84 -8.56 -6.00
N PHE A 37 -5.99 -7.89 -6.77
CA PHE A 37 -5.32 -8.48 -7.94
C PHE A 37 -3.92 -9.01 -7.64
N LEU A 38 -3.45 -8.88 -6.39
CA LEU A 38 -2.18 -9.45 -5.97
C LEU A 38 -2.35 -10.94 -5.66
N SER A 39 -1.24 -11.68 -5.73
CA SER A 39 -1.22 -13.04 -5.21
C SER A 39 -1.53 -13.03 -3.71
N GLN A 40 -2.12 -14.10 -3.20
CA GLN A 40 -2.58 -14.21 -1.82
C GLN A 40 -1.48 -13.80 -0.81
N GLY A 41 -0.26 -14.29 -0.97
CA GLY A 41 0.85 -13.96 -0.06
C GLY A 41 1.26 -12.48 -0.07
N LEU A 42 1.11 -11.78 -1.19
CA LEU A 42 1.37 -10.34 -1.27
C LEU A 42 0.26 -9.54 -0.59
N SER A 43 -1.01 -9.94 -0.80
CA SER A 43 -2.17 -9.31 -0.17
C SER A 43 -2.15 -9.49 1.35
N ASP A 44 -1.91 -10.72 1.81
CA ASP A 44 -1.83 -11.06 3.23
C ASP A 44 -0.73 -10.24 3.92
N TYR A 45 0.42 -10.08 3.28
CA TYR A 45 1.50 -9.26 3.81
C TYR A 45 1.11 -7.79 3.96
N ILE A 46 0.40 -7.20 3.00
CA ILE A 46 -0.09 -5.82 3.13
C ILE A 46 -1.10 -5.72 4.28
N ILE A 47 -2.01 -6.68 4.42
CA ILE A 47 -2.98 -6.68 5.52
C ILE A 47 -2.26 -6.76 6.88
N VAL A 48 -1.31 -7.68 7.02
CA VAL A 48 -0.53 -7.83 8.25
C VAL A 48 0.31 -6.59 8.55
N HIS A 49 0.87 -5.95 7.52
CA HIS A 49 1.60 -4.69 7.65
C HIS A 49 0.74 -3.61 8.32
N GLU A 50 -0.48 -3.42 7.82
CA GLU A 50 -1.42 -2.42 8.33
C GLU A 50 -1.98 -2.79 9.71
N LEU A 51 -2.14 -4.09 10.00
CA LEU A 51 -2.45 -4.55 11.36
C LEU A 51 -1.30 -4.27 12.35
N CYS A 52 -0.04 -4.39 11.93
CA CYS A 52 1.10 -4.06 12.78
C CYS A 52 1.11 -2.57 13.17
N HIS A 53 0.55 -1.71 12.32
CA HIS A 53 0.40 -0.29 12.64
C HIS A 53 -0.57 0.00 13.80
N LEU A 54 -1.45 -0.93 14.16
CA LEU A 54 -2.29 -0.81 15.35
C LEU A 54 -1.48 -0.89 16.65
N GLY A 55 -0.36 -1.62 16.65
CA GLY A 55 0.55 -1.72 17.78
C GLY A 55 1.71 -0.73 17.72
N GLU A 56 2.22 -0.44 16.52
CA GLU A 56 3.38 0.43 16.29
C GLU A 56 3.12 1.39 15.12
N PHE A 57 2.83 2.65 15.42
CA PHE A 57 2.36 3.64 14.44
C PHE A 57 3.38 4.08 13.38
N ASN A 58 4.67 3.78 13.58
CA ASN A 58 5.75 4.17 12.67
C ASN A 58 6.57 2.93 12.31
N HIS A 59 7.25 2.93 11.16
CA HIS A 59 8.21 1.89 10.71
C HIS A 59 9.51 1.86 11.50
N SER A 60 9.40 1.98 12.82
CA SER A 60 10.48 1.87 13.78
C SER A 60 11.06 0.46 13.80
N ARG A 61 12.17 0.27 14.50
CA ARG A 61 12.73 -1.07 14.70
C ARG A 61 11.74 -2.01 15.39
N LYS A 62 10.89 -1.50 16.29
CA LYS A 62 9.86 -2.31 16.97
C LYS A 62 8.79 -2.78 16.00
N PHE A 63 8.38 -1.93 15.06
CA PHE A 63 7.45 -2.30 13.99
C PHE A 63 8.02 -3.44 13.14
N TRP A 64 9.24 -3.31 12.63
CA TRP A 64 9.84 -4.37 11.82
C TRP A 64 10.06 -5.67 12.60
N ASN A 65 10.34 -5.59 13.89
CA ASN A 65 10.38 -6.77 14.76
C ASN A 65 9.00 -7.42 14.91
N LEU A 66 7.92 -6.63 14.99
CA LEU A 66 6.55 -7.14 15.04
C LEU A 66 6.18 -7.83 13.72
N VAL A 67 6.48 -7.19 12.59
CA VAL A 67 6.29 -7.77 11.25
C VAL A 67 7.10 -9.05 11.07
N ALA A 68 8.36 -9.08 11.49
CA ALA A 68 9.21 -10.27 11.38
C ALA A 68 8.72 -11.44 12.25
N LYS A 69 8.05 -11.14 13.38
CA LYS A 69 7.42 -12.16 14.23
C LYS A 69 6.16 -12.76 13.58
N THR A 70 5.37 -11.95 12.87
CA THR A 70 4.12 -12.39 12.24
C THR A 70 4.36 -12.99 10.85
N VAL A 71 5.32 -12.46 10.10
CA VAL A 71 5.70 -12.89 8.75
C VAL A 71 7.22 -12.99 8.68
N PRO A 72 7.82 -14.15 9.01
CA PRO A 72 9.26 -14.33 9.04
C PRO A 72 9.94 -14.02 7.68
N ASP A 73 9.28 -14.35 6.58
CA ASP A 73 9.80 -14.16 5.21
C ASP A 73 9.45 -12.79 4.60
N TYR A 74 9.07 -11.80 5.42
CA TYR A 74 8.57 -10.51 4.93
C TYR A 74 9.54 -9.79 3.99
N LEU A 75 10.85 -9.98 4.14
CA LEU A 75 11.86 -9.38 3.26
C LEU A 75 11.74 -9.88 1.81
N LYS A 76 11.49 -11.18 1.64
CA LYS A 76 11.29 -11.79 0.32
C LYS A 76 9.99 -11.27 -0.30
N ILE A 77 8.90 -11.27 0.47
CA ILE A 77 7.58 -10.81 0.03
C ILE A 77 7.63 -9.31 -0.32
N LYS A 78 8.33 -8.49 0.47
CA LYS A 78 8.55 -7.07 0.19
C LYS A 78 9.33 -6.84 -1.12
N SER A 79 10.31 -7.68 -1.41
CA SER A 79 11.06 -7.64 -2.67
C SER A 79 10.18 -7.98 -3.87
N GLU A 80 9.33 -9.01 -3.74
CA GLU A 80 8.35 -9.38 -4.76
C GLU A 80 7.30 -8.28 -4.98
N LEU A 81 6.81 -7.69 -3.90
CA LEU A 81 5.84 -6.59 -3.95
C LEU A 81 6.42 -5.35 -4.65
N LYS A 82 7.72 -5.06 -4.48
CA LYS A 82 8.40 -3.96 -5.19
C LYS A 82 8.35 -4.13 -6.71
N LYS A 83 8.31 -5.37 -7.22
CA LYS A 83 8.23 -5.68 -8.66
C LYS A 83 6.86 -5.38 -9.25
N THR A 84 5.79 -5.40 -8.44
CA THR A 84 4.43 -5.07 -8.89
C THR A 84 4.23 -3.56 -9.08
N GLY A 85 5.19 -2.74 -8.65
CA GLY A 85 5.12 -1.27 -8.73
C GLY A 85 4.21 -0.65 -7.67
N ILE A 86 3.59 -1.48 -6.82
CA ILE A 86 2.76 -1.06 -5.70
C ILE A 86 3.66 -0.54 -4.59
N SER A 87 3.28 0.61 -4.03
CA SER A 87 3.91 1.20 -2.85
C SER A 87 2.90 1.14 -1.72
N PHE A 88 3.33 1.04 -0.49
CA PHE A 88 2.50 1.10 0.72
C PHE A 88 3.43 1.62 1.79
N ASP A 89 2.91 2.45 2.69
CA ASP A 89 3.73 3.07 3.74
C ASP A 89 4.05 2.01 4.77
#